data_AF-A0A9J6EPC1-F1
#
_entry.id   AF-A0A9J6EPC1-F1
#
_cell.length_a   1.000
_cell.length_b   1.000
_cell.length_c   1.000
_cell.angle_alpha   90.00
_cell.angle_beta   90.00
_cell.angle_gamma   90.00
#
_symmetry.space_group_name_H-M   'P 1'
#
loop_
_entity.id
_entity.type
_entity.pdbx_description
1 polymer ?
#
loop_
_entity_poly.entity_id
_entity_poly.type
_entity_poly.pdbx_seq_one_letter_code
_entity_poly.pdbx_strand_id
1 'polypeptide(L)'
;MRSRFQGCQALQESRWSSAECRSLLGCINQALFHEFGLSGDRLHFHVPENSFIDKVLEKKTGIPLTLCVIYGAVARRLGVHCLPVNFPTHFLLKFLEHPQLPEEQRYTYIDVYHGGRFLAQGECPSLCPNLQLDRRTCFSVLRTPKVLVRMCWNLVEAWRQLEGNLGMQGLRHSLELLELFEGRGRHRSDPMRGDIEHRLLLARVYLHLGINYEQILCLLKGIEAAHPASSGIVAYMYRTAQSQMVALEQRRETRSQRQPRKLRSEPRSHAKVAYAVGMIMRHKK
;
A
#
# COMPACT_ATOMS: atom_id res chain seq x y z
N MET A 1 -22.09 27.66 -20.29
CA MET A 1 -21.83 26.77 -19.12
C MET A 1 -20.33 26.61 -18.94
N ARG A 2 -19.70 27.40 -18.05
CA ARG A 2 -18.29 27.21 -17.69
C ARG A 2 -18.24 26.34 -16.43
N SER A 3 -17.95 25.06 -16.61
CA SER A 3 -17.61 24.14 -15.52
C SER A 3 -16.36 24.67 -14.81
N ARG A 4 -16.55 25.32 -13.66
CA ARG A 4 -15.46 25.54 -12.71
C ARG A 4 -15.10 24.17 -12.15
N PHE A 5 -14.04 23.57 -12.67
CA PHE A 5 -13.26 22.59 -11.91
C PHE A 5 -12.74 23.30 -10.65
N GLN A 6 -13.57 23.33 -9.60
CA GLN A 6 -13.09 23.61 -8.25
C GLN A 6 -12.05 22.54 -7.94
N GLY A 7 -10.85 22.98 -7.55
CA GLY A 7 -9.76 22.10 -7.15
C GLY A 7 -10.20 21.07 -6.13
N CYS A 8 -9.42 20.00 -6.01
CA CYS A 8 -9.63 18.81 -5.18
C CYS A 8 -9.76 19.13 -3.67
N GLN A 9 -10.78 19.88 -3.26
CA GLN A 9 -11.17 20.03 -1.88
C GLN A 9 -11.86 18.74 -1.44
N ALA A 10 -11.47 18.24 -0.26
CA ALA A 10 -12.12 17.08 0.33
C ALA A 10 -13.59 17.40 0.56
N LEU A 11 -14.47 16.63 -0.06
CA LEU A 11 -15.91 16.72 0.15
C LEU A 11 -16.20 16.32 1.61
N GLN A 12 -16.68 17.25 2.43
CA GLN A 12 -17.00 16.98 3.85
C GLN A 12 -18.41 16.44 4.04
N GLU A 13 -19.32 16.74 3.12
CA GLU A 13 -20.72 16.32 3.11
C GLU A 13 -21.22 16.15 1.69
N SER A 14 -22.27 15.34 1.49
CA SER A 14 -22.87 15.16 0.17
C SER A 14 -23.53 16.45 -0.32
N ARG A 15 -23.45 16.70 -1.63
CA ARG A 15 -24.09 17.87 -2.27
C ARG A 15 -25.57 17.66 -2.59
N TRP A 16 -26.06 16.44 -2.38
CA TRP A 16 -27.40 15.99 -2.76
C TRP A 16 -28.16 15.50 -1.54
N SER A 17 -29.48 15.45 -1.65
CA SER A 17 -30.33 14.80 -0.64
C SER A 17 -29.99 13.32 -0.50
N SER A 18 -30.42 12.69 0.60
CA SER A 18 -30.19 11.25 0.83
C SER A 18 -30.77 10.38 -0.29
N ALA A 19 -31.97 10.73 -0.80
CA ALA A 19 -32.63 9.99 -1.87
C ALA A 19 -31.87 10.10 -3.20
N GLU A 20 -31.38 11.31 -3.53
CA GLU A 20 -30.55 11.52 -4.73
C GLU A 20 -29.19 10.82 -4.58
N CYS A 21 -28.56 10.87 -3.41
CA CYS A 21 -27.34 10.12 -3.12
C CYS A 21 -27.56 8.62 -3.36
N ARG A 22 -28.65 8.06 -2.84
CA ARG A 22 -29.01 6.64 -3.03
C ARG A 22 -29.18 6.29 -4.51
N SER A 23 -29.87 7.14 -5.27
CA SER A 23 -30.05 6.97 -6.72
C SER A 23 -28.71 7.03 -7.47
N LEU A 24 -27.87 8.03 -7.18
CA LEU A 24 -26.54 8.18 -7.79
C LEU A 24 -25.64 6.98 -7.50
N LEU A 25 -25.62 6.50 -6.26
CA LEU A 25 -24.86 5.30 -5.88
C LEU A 25 -25.37 4.05 -6.63
N GLY A 26 -26.68 3.93 -6.84
CA GLY A 26 -27.27 2.89 -7.70
C GLY A 26 -26.78 2.97 -9.14
N CYS A 27 -26.72 4.18 -9.72
CA CYS A 27 -26.15 4.39 -11.06
C CYS A 27 -24.66 4.05 -11.12
N ILE A 28 -23.89 4.35 -10.06
CA ILE A 28 -22.48 3.95 -9.97
C ILE A 28 -22.37 2.43 -9.94
N ASN A 29 -23.24 1.73 -9.20
CA ASN A 29 -23.26 0.26 -9.18
C ASN A 29 -23.52 -0.30 -10.59
N GLN A 30 -24.53 0.24 -11.28
CA GLN A 30 -24.86 -0.15 -12.65
C GLN A 30 -23.66 0.04 -13.59
N ALA A 31 -23.07 1.23 -13.59
CA ALA A 31 -21.93 1.52 -14.45
C ALA A 31 -20.73 0.62 -14.10
N LEU A 32 -20.26 0.63 -12.85
CA LEU A 32 -19.01 -0.04 -12.48
C LEU A 32 -19.09 -1.56 -12.58
N PHE A 33 -20.18 -2.17 -12.10
CA PHE A 33 -20.25 -3.63 -11.99
C PHE A 33 -20.94 -4.29 -13.18
N HIS A 34 -21.95 -3.66 -13.79
CA HIS A 34 -22.68 -4.24 -14.92
C HIS A 34 -22.12 -3.79 -16.28
N GLU A 35 -21.83 -2.50 -16.47
CA GLU A 35 -21.32 -2.00 -17.76
C GLU A 35 -19.80 -2.17 -17.90
N PHE A 36 -19.03 -1.80 -16.88
CA PHE A 36 -17.57 -1.91 -16.89
C PHE A 36 -17.03 -3.24 -16.36
N GLY A 37 -17.90 -4.07 -15.77
CA GLY A 37 -17.58 -5.44 -15.35
C GLY A 37 -16.60 -5.55 -14.18
N LEU A 38 -16.44 -4.50 -13.34
CA LEU A 38 -15.61 -4.63 -12.14
C LEU A 38 -16.18 -5.72 -11.22
N SER A 39 -15.31 -6.50 -10.59
CA SER A 39 -15.72 -7.55 -9.66
C SER A 39 -14.64 -7.86 -8.62
N GLY A 40 -15.05 -8.49 -7.51
CA GLY A 40 -14.14 -9.02 -6.51
C GLY A 40 -13.46 -10.32 -6.98
N ASP A 41 -12.15 -10.44 -6.78
CA ASP A 41 -11.40 -11.66 -7.12
C ASP A 41 -11.28 -12.62 -5.94
N ARG A 42 -12.22 -13.57 -5.84
CA ARG A 42 -12.23 -14.56 -4.76
C ARG A 42 -11.20 -15.68 -4.94
N LEU A 43 -10.85 -16.01 -6.18
CA LEU A 43 -9.94 -17.12 -6.48
C LEU A 43 -8.48 -16.69 -6.34
N HIS A 44 -8.17 -15.44 -6.68
CA HIS A 44 -6.80 -14.92 -6.69
C HIS A 44 -6.65 -13.71 -5.77
N PHE A 45 -7.24 -13.79 -4.57
CA PHE A 45 -7.25 -12.70 -3.60
C PHE A 45 -5.86 -12.14 -3.26
N HIS A 46 -4.85 -13.02 -3.20
CA HIS A 46 -3.47 -12.67 -2.85
C HIS A 46 -2.58 -12.31 -4.05
N VAL A 47 -3.14 -12.13 -5.25
CA VAL A 47 -2.37 -11.61 -6.39
C VAL A 47 -2.09 -10.12 -6.17
N PRO A 48 -0.83 -9.66 -6.17
CA PRO A 48 -0.49 -8.26 -5.89
C PRO A 48 -1.19 -7.26 -6.81
N GLU A 49 -1.43 -7.64 -8.07
CA GLU A 49 -2.08 -6.78 -9.07
C GLU A 49 -3.51 -6.41 -8.70
N ASN A 50 -4.20 -7.23 -7.89
CA ASN A 50 -5.53 -6.90 -7.38
C ASN A 50 -5.51 -5.73 -6.38
N SER A 51 -4.33 -5.29 -5.94
CA SER A 51 -4.12 -4.08 -5.14
C SER A 51 -3.70 -2.84 -5.95
N PHE A 52 -3.28 -3.00 -7.22
CA PHE A 52 -2.81 -1.88 -8.05
C PHE A 52 -3.96 -1.30 -8.87
N ILE A 53 -4.25 -0.01 -8.70
CA ILE A 53 -5.42 0.65 -9.30
C ILE A 53 -5.42 0.52 -10.84
N ASP A 54 -4.27 0.73 -11.48
CA ASP A 54 -4.13 0.59 -12.93
C ASP A 54 -4.44 -0.85 -13.39
N LYS A 55 -3.96 -1.85 -12.65
CA LYS A 55 -4.21 -3.26 -12.95
C LYS A 55 -5.63 -3.70 -12.67
N VAL A 56 -6.26 -3.20 -11.61
CA VAL A 56 -7.68 -3.44 -11.35
C VAL A 56 -8.55 -2.85 -12.46
N LEU A 57 -8.21 -1.66 -12.96
CA LEU A 57 -8.94 -1.04 -14.07
C LEU A 57 -8.74 -1.78 -15.41
N GLU A 58 -7.57 -2.39 -15.62
CA GLU A 58 -7.25 -3.22 -16.78
C GLU A 58 -7.95 -4.59 -16.71
N LYS A 59 -7.76 -5.33 -15.61
CA LYS A 59 -8.27 -6.70 -15.40
C LYS A 59 -9.74 -6.76 -14.99
N LYS A 60 -10.31 -5.66 -14.52
CA LYS A 60 -11.67 -5.56 -13.96
C LYS A 60 -11.89 -6.41 -12.71
N THR A 61 -10.82 -6.86 -12.07
CA THR A 61 -10.87 -7.64 -10.82
C THR A 61 -9.98 -6.99 -9.76
N GLY A 62 -10.38 -7.05 -8.49
CA GLY A 62 -9.61 -6.44 -7.41
C GLY A 62 -10.01 -6.92 -6.01
N ILE A 63 -9.24 -6.50 -5.01
CA ILE A 63 -9.55 -6.74 -3.59
C ILE A 63 -10.57 -5.70 -3.05
N PRO A 64 -11.26 -5.96 -1.91
CA PRO A 64 -12.29 -5.07 -1.38
C PRO A 64 -11.83 -3.61 -1.23
N LEU A 65 -10.62 -3.42 -0.69
CA LEU A 65 -10.09 -2.08 -0.45
C LEU A 65 -9.91 -1.29 -1.75
N THR A 66 -9.25 -1.86 -2.75
CA THR A 66 -8.96 -1.15 -4.01
C THR A 66 -10.22 -0.82 -4.78
N LEU A 67 -11.19 -1.74 -4.81
CA LEU A 67 -12.51 -1.47 -5.39
C LEU A 67 -13.21 -0.33 -4.65
N CYS A 68 -13.21 -0.31 -3.31
CA CYS A 68 -13.77 0.80 -2.54
C CYS A 68 -13.08 2.15 -2.81
N VAL A 69 -11.76 2.15 -3.04
CA VAL A 69 -11.02 3.37 -3.42
C VAL A 69 -11.50 3.90 -4.77
N ILE A 70 -11.65 3.02 -5.77
CA ILE A 70 -12.16 3.38 -7.09
C ILE A 70 -13.60 3.91 -6.98
N TYR A 71 -14.48 3.14 -6.33
CA TYR A 71 -15.89 3.49 -6.12
C TYR A 71 -16.04 4.84 -5.41
N GLY A 72 -15.36 5.02 -4.28
CA GLY A 72 -15.40 6.26 -3.49
C GLY A 72 -14.85 7.46 -4.27
N ALA A 73 -13.85 7.24 -5.13
CA ALA A 73 -13.32 8.30 -6.00
C ALA A 73 -14.32 8.72 -7.09
N VAL A 74 -15.14 7.81 -7.60
CA VAL A 74 -16.24 8.12 -8.54
C VAL A 74 -17.37 8.84 -7.80
N ALA A 75 -17.85 8.29 -6.69
CA ALA A 75 -18.90 8.87 -5.85
C ALA A 75 -18.56 10.32 -5.44
N ARG A 76 -17.33 10.55 -4.99
CA ARG A 76 -16.86 11.89 -4.62
C ARG A 76 -16.90 12.88 -5.79
N ARG A 77 -16.54 12.45 -7.01
CA ARG A 77 -16.61 13.32 -8.21
C ARG A 77 -18.04 13.66 -8.59
N LEU A 78 -18.98 12.76 -8.29
CA LEU A 78 -20.41 13.00 -8.42
C LEU A 78 -21.01 13.76 -7.24
N GLY A 79 -20.21 14.19 -6.25
CA GLY A 79 -20.69 14.98 -5.11
C GLY A 79 -21.32 14.16 -3.99
N VAL A 80 -21.14 12.83 -3.97
CA VAL A 80 -21.60 11.96 -2.88
C VAL A 80 -20.44 11.71 -1.91
N HIS A 81 -20.64 11.98 -0.63
CA HIS A 81 -19.64 11.77 0.41
C HIS A 81 -19.76 10.36 0.99
N CYS A 82 -18.76 9.52 0.69
CA CYS A 82 -18.62 8.18 1.24
C CYS A 82 -17.39 8.10 2.15
N LEU A 83 -17.56 7.49 3.32
CA LEU A 83 -16.51 7.31 4.33
C LEU A 83 -16.00 5.87 4.28
N PRO A 84 -14.67 5.65 4.21
CA PRO A 84 -14.11 4.30 4.21
C PRO A 84 -14.17 3.69 5.62
N VAL A 85 -14.55 2.42 5.70
CA VAL A 85 -14.72 1.67 6.95
C VAL A 85 -13.84 0.43 6.92
N ASN A 86 -13.01 0.29 7.95
CA ASN A 86 -12.21 -0.91 8.14
C ASN A 86 -13.09 -2.00 8.77
N PHE A 87 -13.34 -3.07 8.03
CA PHE A 87 -14.16 -4.19 8.50
C PHE A 87 -13.32 -5.48 8.46
N PRO A 88 -13.41 -6.39 9.44
CA PRO A 88 -12.61 -7.62 9.43
C PRO A 88 -12.80 -8.41 8.14
N THR A 89 -11.69 -8.85 7.52
CA THR A 89 -11.66 -9.55 6.22
C THR A 89 -12.32 -8.80 5.03
N HIS A 90 -12.64 -7.52 5.21
CA HIS A 90 -13.35 -6.72 4.21
C HIS A 90 -12.91 -5.26 4.23
N PHE A 91 -13.48 -4.48 3.32
CA PHE A 91 -13.39 -3.03 3.34
C PHE A 91 -14.70 -2.51 2.79
N LEU A 92 -15.31 -1.57 3.51
CA LEU A 92 -16.62 -1.04 3.15
C LEU A 92 -16.52 0.46 2.95
N LEU A 93 -17.52 1.01 2.27
CA LEU A 93 -17.83 2.43 2.36
C LEU A 93 -19.10 2.59 3.19
N LYS A 94 -19.29 3.72 3.86
CA LYS A 94 -20.58 4.11 4.41
C LYS A 94 -20.95 5.51 3.96
N PHE A 95 -22.24 5.78 3.79
CA PHE A 95 -22.76 7.11 3.51
C PHE A 95 -23.92 7.42 4.45
N LEU A 96 -24.11 8.71 4.72
CA LEU A 96 -25.18 9.19 5.60
C LEU A 96 -26.50 9.19 4.82
N GLU A 97 -27.34 8.17 5.02
CA GLU A 97 -28.63 8.04 4.33
C GLU A 97 -29.79 8.56 5.21
N HIS A 98 -29.73 8.32 6.51
CA HIS A 98 -30.84 8.59 7.43
C HIS A 98 -30.42 9.53 8.57
N PRO A 99 -30.14 10.82 8.30
CA PRO A 99 -29.59 11.74 9.31
C PRO A 99 -30.46 11.92 10.56
N GLN A 100 -31.76 11.65 10.45
CA GLN A 100 -32.74 11.79 11.55
C GLN A 100 -32.82 10.57 12.47
N LEU A 101 -32.21 9.44 12.11
CA LEU A 101 -32.24 8.21 12.91
C LEU A 101 -31.15 8.18 14.00
N PRO A 102 -31.20 7.25 14.97
CA PRO A 102 -30.10 7.01 15.92
C PRO A 102 -28.80 6.65 15.19
N GLU A 103 -27.64 6.94 15.79
CA GLU A 103 -26.31 6.86 15.15
C GLU A 103 -26.05 5.56 14.36
N GLU A 104 -26.39 4.41 14.94
CA GLU A 104 -26.19 3.08 14.34
C GLU A 104 -27.04 2.83 13.08
N GLN A 105 -28.12 3.61 12.90
CA GLN A 105 -29.08 3.49 11.81
C GLN A 105 -28.97 4.66 10.80
N ARG A 106 -28.13 5.68 11.09
CA ARG A 106 -27.95 6.82 10.19
C ARG A 106 -27.26 6.47 8.88
N TYR A 107 -26.44 5.42 8.91
CA TYR A 107 -25.54 5.08 7.84
C TYR A 107 -25.98 3.81 7.12
N THR A 108 -25.85 3.86 5.81
CA THR A 108 -25.89 2.68 4.95
C THR A 108 -24.48 2.35 4.50
N TYR A 109 -24.14 1.08 4.58
CA TYR A 109 -22.86 0.52 4.18
C TYR A 109 -22.96 0.02 2.74
N ILE A 110 -21.86 0.12 2.02
CA ILE A 110 -21.73 -0.29 0.63
C ILE A 110 -20.65 -1.35 0.56
N ASP A 111 -21.06 -2.56 0.23
CA ASP A 111 -20.16 -3.66 -0.07
C ASP A 111 -19.81 -3.64 -1.56
N VAL A 112 -18.72 -2.92 -1.85
CA VAL A 112 -18.22 -2.73 -3.22
C VAL A 112 -17.63 -4.03 -3.78
N TYR A 113 -17.14 -4.93 -2.93
CA TYR A 113 -16.59 -6.21 -3.36
C TYR A 113 -17.70 -7.15 -3.89
N HIS A 114 -18.92 -7.03 -3.36
CA HIS A 114 -20.10 -7.76 -3.79
C HIS A 114 -21.06 -6.91 -4.63
N GLY A 115 -20.52 -6.16 -5.60
CA GLY A 115 -21.34 -5.45 -6.59
C GLY A 115 -22.04 -4.19 -6.06
N GLY A 116 -21.52 -3.59 -4.99
CA GLY A 116 -22.08 -2.37 -4.42
C GLY A 116 -23.35 -2.60 -3.60
N ARG A 117 -23.54 -3.81 -3.05
CA ARG A 117 -24.70 -4.14 -2.22
C ARG A 117 -24.81 -3.16 -1.06
N PHE A 118 -25.99 -2.58 -0.89
CA PHE A 118 -26.32 -1.74 0.27
C PHE A 118 -26.68 -2.62 1.46
N LEU A 119 -26.11 -2.30 2.62
CA LEU A 119 -26.27 -3.03 3.87
C LEU A 119 -26.57 -2.06 5.01
N ALA A 120 -27.53 -2.41 5.86
CA ALA A 120 -27.64 -1.81 7.19
C ALA A 120 -26.50 -2.31 8.09
N GLN A 121 -26.17 -1.56 9.14
CA GLN A 121 -25.09 -1.94 10.07
C GLN A 121 -25.27 -3.35 10.66
N GLY A 122 -26.51 -3.75 10.94
CA GLY A 122 -26.85 -5.06 11.48
C GLY A 122 -26.64 -6.22 10.50
N GLU A 123 -26.55 -5.95 9.19
CA GLU A 123 -26.30 -6.96 8.16
C GLU A 123 -24.81 -7.19 7.92
N CYS A 124 -23.94 -6.21 8.21
CA CYS A 124 -22.50 -6.30 8.00
C CYS A 124 -21.82 -7.53 8.66
N PRO A 125 -22.21 -7.98 9.88
CA PRO A 125 -21.64 -9.19 10.48
C PRO A 125 -21.77 -10.45 9.61
N SER A 126 -22.75 -10.51 8.71
CA SER A 126 -22.90 -11.65 7.77
C SER A 126 -21.75 -11.77 6.77
N LEU A 127 -20.94 -10.72 6.58
CA LEU A 127 -19.79 -10.72 5.69
C LEU A 127 -18.61 -11.53 6.26
N CYS A 128 -18.58 -11.76 7.56
CA CYS A 128 -17.52 -12.53 8.24
C CYS A 128 -18.09 -13.35 9.42
N PRO A 129 -18.97 -14.33 9.14
CA PRO A 129 -19.75 -15.03 10.16
C PRO A 129 -18.90 -15.81 11.17
N ASN A 130 -17.65 -16.15 10.82
CA ASN A 130 -16.75 -16.94 11.64
C ASN A 130 -15.85 -16.09 12.56
N LEU A 131 -15.98 -14.76 12.54
CA LEU A 131 -15.15 -13.85 13.34
C LEU A 131 -15.93 -13.24 14.49
N GLN A 132 -15.31 -13.20 15.67
CA GLN A 132 -15.83 -12.40 16.78
C GLN A 132 -15.57 -10.92 16.49
N LEU A 133 -16.64 -10.15 16.32
CA LEU A 133 -16.57 -8.74 15.96
C LEU A 133 -16.67 -7.84 17.19
N ASP A 134 -15.66 -7.01 17.40
CA ASP A 134 -15.78 -5.88 18.31
C ASP A 134 -16.51 -4.72 17.60
N ARG A 135 -17.75 -4.49 18.01
CA ARG A 135 -18.60 -3.42 17.44
C ARG A 135 -17.99 -2.03 17.55
N ARG A 136 -17.08 -1.78 18.49
CA ARG A 136 -16.43 -0.46 18.67
C ARG A 136 -15.44 -0.16 17.56
N THR A 137 -14.77 -1.19 17.02
CA THR A 137 -13.67 -1.04 16.06
C THR A 137 -14.09 -1.37 14.62
N CYS A 138 -15.02 -2.32 14.43
CA CYS A 138 -15.41 -2.82 13.10
C CYS A 138 -16.12 -1.80 12.21
N PHE A 139 -16.62 -0.69 12.75
CA PHE A 139 -17.33 0.36 11.98
C PHE A 139 -16.59 1.71 11.97
N SER A 140 -15.33 1.69 12.40
CA SER A 140 -14.49 2.88 12.48
C SER A 140 -14.15 3.42 11.08
N VAL A 141 -14.28 4.73 10.93
CA VAL A 141 -13.93 5.43 9.69
C VAL A 141 -12.41 5.58 9.62
N LEU A 142 -11.83 5.25 8.46
CA LEU A 142 -10.41 5.46 8.21
C LEU A 142 -10.14 6.83 7.57
N ARG A 143 -9.08 7.48 8.04
CA ARG A 143 -8.48 8.61 7.32
C ARG A 143 -7.55 8.10 6.23
N THR A 144 -7.29 8.91 5.21
CA THR A 144 -6.44 8.55 4.06
C THR A 144 -5.11 7.89 4.45
N PRO A 145 -4.32 8.39 5.44
CA PRO A 145 -3.07 7.72 5.82
C PRO A 145 -3.27 6.28 6.32
N LYS A 146 -4.34 6.01 7.10
CA LYS A 146 -4.64 4.66 7.58
C LYS A 146 -5.16 3.75 6.44
N VAL A 147 -5.86 4.31 5.44
CA VAL A 147 -6.20 3.57 4.21
C VAL A 147 -4.93 3.15 3.46
N LEU A 148 -3.95 4.05 3.31
CA LEU A 148 -2.67 3.75 2.66
C LEU A 148 -1.88 2.69 3.42
N VAL A 149 -1.82 2.77 4.76
CA VAL A 149 -1.21 1.72 5.59
C VAL A 149 -1.89 0.37 5.34
N ARG A 150 -3.23 0.34 5.26
CA ARG A 150 -3.98 -0.88 4.97
C ARG A 150 -3.70 -1.43 3.56
N MET A 151 -3.53 -0.56 2.56
CA MET A 151 -3.09 -0.94 1.22
C MET A 151 -1.73 -1.62 1.25
N CYS A 152 -0.76 -1.05 1.96
CA CYS A 152 0.56 -1.64 2.05
C CYS A 152 0.55 -2.98 2.78
N TRP A 153 -0.27 -3.15 3.83
CA TRP A 153 -0.45 -4.44 4.48
C TRP A 153 -1.04 -5.49 3.53
N ASN A 154 -2.03 -5.14 2.71
CA ASN A 154 -2.56 -6.06 1.69
C ASN A 154 -1.47 -6.49 0.70
N LEU A 155 -0.58 -5.56 0.30
CA LEU A 155 0.57 -5.88 -0.55
C LEU A 155 1.59 -6.76 0.16
N VAL A 156 1.92 -6.49 1.42
CA VAL A 156 2.81 -7.35 2.23
C VAL A 156 2.28 -8.78 2.25
N GLU A 157 0.98 -8.96 2.51
CA GLU A 157 0.35 -10.28 2.52
C GLU A 157 0.34 -10.94 1.13
N ALA A 158 0.10 -10.18 0.07
CA ALA A 158 0.16 -10.69 -1.31
C ALA A 158 1.57 -11.16 -1.70
N TRP A 159 2.60 -10.35 -1.43
CA TRP A 159 3.99 -10.67 -1.76
C TRP A 159 4.58 -11.78 -0.90
N ARG A 160 4.07 -11.98 0.33
CA ARG A 160 4.44 -13.13 1.19
C ARG A 160 4.06 -14.47 0.56
N GLN A 161 3.04 -14.51 -0.30
CA GLN A 161 2.64 -15.73 -1.00
C GLN A 161 3.50 -16.07 -2.21
N LEU A 162 4.37 -15.14 -2.65
CA LEU A 162 5.18 -15.31 -3.85
C LEU A 162 6.62 -15.63 -3.50
N GLU A 163 7.11 -16.74 -4.04
CA GLU A 163 8.50 -17.15 -3.87
C GLU A 163 9.45 -16.46 -4.85
N GLY A 164 10.74 -16.52 -4.54
CA GLY A 164 11.81 -16.01 -5.40
C GLY A 164 12.05 -14.50 -5.31
N ASN A 165 12.89 -14.01 -6.22
CA ASN A 165 13.41 -12.64 -6.16
C ASN A 165 12.30 -11.58 -6.34
N LEU A 166 11.31 -11.85 -7.20
CA LEU A 166 10.20 -10.92 -7.41
C LEU A 166 9.37 -10.72 -6.13
N GLY A 167 9.05 -11.81 -5.42
CA GLY A 167 8.37 -11.77 -4.13
C GLY A 167 9.14 -10.94 -3.11
N MET A 168 10.45 -11.19 -2.98
CA MET A 168 11.32 -10.45 -2.05
C MET A 168 11.41 -8.95 -2.37
N GLN A 169 11.48 -8.58 -3.64
CA GLN A 169 11.47 -7.17 -4.05
C GLN A 169 10.14 -6.50 -3.78
N GLY A 170 9.02 -7.17 -4.10
CA GLY A 170 7.68 -6.66 -3.82
C GLY A 170 7.44 -6.47 -2.31
N LEU A 171 7.88 -7.44 -1.51
CA LEU A 171 7.83 -7.36 -0.05
C LEU A 171 8.67 -6.20 0.47
N ARG A 172 9.88 -6.00 -0.06
CA ARG A 172 10.74 -4.86 0.28
C ARG A 172 10.03 -3.53 0.04
N HIS A 173 9.53 -3.30 -1.18
CA HIS A 173 8.88 -2.04 -1.53
C HIS A 173 7.64 -1.78 -0.66
N SER A 174 6.86 -2.82 -0.36
CA SER A 174 5.65 -2.70 0.47
C SER A 174 5.98 -2.32 1.91
N LEU A 175 7.04 -2.91 2.49
CA LEU A 175 7.51 -2.61 3.84
C LEU A 175 8.18 -1.24 3.95
N GLU A 176 8.94 -0.82 2.93
CA GLU A 176 9.50 0.54 2.86
C GLU A 176 8.39 1.60 2.84
N LEU A 177 7.30 1.35 2.10
CA LEU A 177 6.13 2.23 2.10
C LEU A 177 5.41 2.26 3.45
N LEU A 178 5.28 1.13 4.14
CA LEU A 178 4.74 1.09 5.51
C LEU A 178 5.58 1.95 6.44
N GLU A 179 6.90 1.74 6.45
CA GLU A 179 7.81 2.51 7.32
C GLU A 179 7.74 4.02 7.00
N LEU A 180 7.54 4.39 5.74
CA LEU A 180 7.35 5.79 5.34
C LEU A 180 6.04 6.39 5.89
N PHE A 181 4.93 5.66 5.80
CA PHE A 181 3.62 6.13 6.25
C PHE A 181 3.48 6.14 7.77
N GLU A 182 4.10 5.20 8.45
CA GLU A 182 4.07 5.11 9.91
C GLU A 182 5.15 5.97 10.58
N GLY A 183 6.32 6.12 9.94
CA GLY A 183 7.45 6.91 10.45
C GLY A 183 7.21 8.43 10.42
N ARG A 184 6.30 8.93 9.58
CA ARG A 184 5.95 10.37 9.49
C ARG A 184 4.89 10.82 10.53
N GLY A 185 4.37 9.91 11.37
CA GLY A 185 3.39 10.23 12.41
C GLY A 185 4.04 10.80 13.69
N ARG A 186 3.96 12.13 13.89
CA ARG A 186 4.43 12.87 15.09
C ARG A 186 3.61 12.62 16.37
N HIS A 187 3.23 11.38 16.70
CA HIS A 187 2.62 11.11 18.01
C HIS A 187 3.17 9.82 18.62
N ARG A 188 3.86 9.97 19.76
CA ARG A 188 4.49 8.89 20.54
C ARG A 188 3.49 7.97 21.26
N SER A 189 2.19 8.17 21.08
CA SER A 189 1.13 7.61 21.93
C SER A 189 0.09 6.75 21.19
N ASP A 190 0.30 6.39 19.91
CA ASP A 190 -0.59 5.46 19.19
C ASP A 190 -0.10 4.01 19.41
N PRO A 191 -0.84 3.15 20.14
CA PRO A 191 -0.50 1.73 20.33
C PRO A 191 -0.55 0.91 19.03
N MET A 192 -1.04 1.49 17.93
CA MET A 192 -0.96 0.94 16.56
C MET A 192 0.23 1.51 15.78
N ARG A 193 1.30 1.95 16.47
CA ARG A 193 2.59 2.22 15.83
C ARG A 193 3.09 0.89 15.30
N GLY A 194 3.13 0.77 13.97
CA GLY A 194 3.43 -0.44 13.21
C GLY A 194 4.14 -1.54 13.98
N ASP A 195 3.50 -2.69 13.99
CA ASP A 195 3.97 -3.91 14.63
C ASP A 195 5.48 -4.11 14.39
N ILE A 196 6.28 -4.25 15.44
CA ILE A 196 7.74 -4.49 15.35
C ILE A 196 8.07 -5.53 14.29
N GLU A 197 7.18 -6.51 14.14
CA GLU A 197 7.22 -7.55 13.12
C GLU A 197 7.49 -7.01 11.71
N HIS A 198 6.88 -5.91 11.27
CA HIS A 198 7.12 -5.37 9.93
C HIS A 198 8.53 -4.79 9.78
N ARG A 199 9.07 -4.14 10.81
CA ARG A 199 10.45 -3.62 10.80
C ARG A 199 11.48 -4.74 10.87
N LEU A 200 11.22 -5.77 11.68
CA LEU A 200 12.04 -6.99 11.72
C LEU A 200 12.02 -7.69 10.36
N LEU A 201 10.84 -7.79 9.74
CA LEU A 201 10.71 -8.37 8.42
C LEU A 201 11.47 -7.56 7.37
N LEU A 202 11.38 -6.22 7.40
CA LEU A 202 12.12 -5.35 6.48
C LEU A 202 13.63 -5.53 6.63
N ALA A 203 14.13 -5.55 7.87
CA ALA A 203 15.54 -5.83 8.15
C ALA A 203 15.97 -7.21 7.63
N ARG A 204 15.10 -8.23 7.76
CA ARG A 204 15.35 -9.59 7.24
C ARG A 204 15.37 -9.63 5.71
N VAL A 205 14.47 -8.90 5.06
CA VAL A 205 14.42 -8.77 3.59
C VAL A 205 15.68 -8.08 3.07
N TYR A 206 16.12 -6.98 3.70
CA TYR A 206 17.38 -6.33 3.35
C TYR A 206 18.60 -7.25 3.50
N LEU A 207 18.66 -8.01 4.59
CA LEU A 207 19.74 -8.98 4.82
C LEU A 207 19.76 -10.07 3.74
N HIS A 208 18.58 -10.60 3.37
CA HIS A 208 18.47 -11.61 2.34
C HIS A 208 18.89 -11.08 0.96
N LEU A 209 18.51 -9.85 0.64
CA LEU A 209 18.88 -9.19 -0.63
C LEU A 209 20.32 -8.66 -0.63
N GLY A 210 21.00 -8.62 0.52
CA GLY A 210 22.36 -8.11 0.66
C GLY A 210 22.51 -6.62 0.39
N ILE A 211 21.52 -5.82 0.81
CA ILE A 211 21.45 -4.36 0.54
C ILE A 211 21.14 -3.57 1.82
N ASN A 212 21.36 -2.25 1.78
CA ASN A 212 20.94 -1.29 2.81
C ASN A 212 21.33 -1.66 4.26
N TYR A 213 22.56 -2.14 4.47
CA TYR A 213 23.07 -2.54 5.79
C TYR A 213 22.96 -1.44 6.84
N GLU A 214 23.25 -0.19 6.50
CA GLU A 214 23.08 0.94 7.43
C GLU A 214 21.63 1.08 7.91
N GLN A 215 20.65 0.88 7.01
CA GLN A 215 19.23 0.91 7.35
C GLN A 215 18.86 -0.28 8.25
N ILE A 216 19.43 -1.47 8.01
CA ILE A 216 19.26 -2.63 8.91
C ILE A 216 19.71 -2.27 10.32
N LEU A 217 20.92 -1.70 10.47
CA LEU A 217 21.45 -1.32 11.79
C LEU A 217 20.56 -0.25 12.46
N CYS A 218 20.05 0.71 11.70
CA CYS A 218 19.14 1.73 12.21
C CYS A 218 17.81 1.13 12.71
N LEU A 219 17.18 0.26 11.90
CA LEU A 219 15.94 -0.43 12.26
C LEU A 219 16.12 -1.29 13.51
N LEU A 220 17.18 -2.10 13.56
CA LEU A 220 17.46 -3.00 14.67
C LEU A 220 17.69 -2.24 15.99
N LYS A 221 18.42 -1.12 15.97
CA LYS A 221 18.59 -0.25 17.14
C LYS A 221 17.26 0.32 17.63
N GLY A 222 16.41 0.77 16.70
CA GLY A 222 15.08 1.29 17.04
C GLY A 222 14.17 0.23 17.67
N ILE A 223 14.26 -1.02 17.20
CA ILE A 223 13.50 -2.15 17.72
C ILE A 223 13.97 -2.53 19.13
N GLU A 224 15.27 -2.65 19.35
CA GLU A 224 15.83 -2.98 20.67
C GLU A 224 15.48 -1.94 21.73
N ALA A 225 15.55 -0.65 21.36
CA ALA A 225 15.19 0.45 22.26
C ALA A 225 13.71 0.44 22.65
N ALA A 226 12.82 0.00 21.75
CA ALA A 226 11.39 -0.09 22.01
C ALA A 226 11.00 -1.38 22.75
N HIS A 227 11.68 -2.50 22.48
CA HIS A 227 11.34 -3.82 22.99
C HIS A 227 12.59 -4.65 23.34
N PRO A 228 13.07 -4.55 24.59
CA PRO A 228 14.26 -5.27 25.05
C PRO A 228 14.14 -6.81 24.94
N ALA A 229 12.91 -7.36 25.00
CA ALA A 229 12.65 -8.79 24.85
C ALA A 229 13.06 -9.35 23.47
N SER A 230 13.13 -8.50 22.43
CA SER A 230 13.55 -8.89 21.08
C SER A 230 15.08 -8.94 20.92
N SER A 231 15.87 -8.66 21.97
CA SER A 231 17.34 -8.50 21.87
C SER A 231 18.05 -9.72 21.28
N GLY A 232 17.59 -10.96 21.53
CA GLY A 232 18.21 -12.16 20.98
C GLY A 232 18.23 -12.22 19.44
N ILE A 233 17.06 -12.05 18.80
CA ILE A 233 16.95 -12.08 17.33
C ILE A 233 17.59 -10.84 16.70
N VAL A 234 17.43 -9.68 17.34
CA VAL A 234 18.04 -8.42 16.91
C VAL A 234 19.57 -8.52 16.93
N ALA A 235 20.16 -9.04 18.01
CA ALA A 235 21.61 -9.20 18.14
C ALA A 235 22.18 -10.17 17.10
N TYR A 236 21.46 -11.25 16.79
CA TYR A 236 21.82 -12.15 15.69
C TYR A 236 21.86 -11.41 14.35
N MET A 237 20.77 -10.74 13.98
CA MET A 237 20.68 -9.99 12.73
C MET A 237 21.71 -8.87 12.63
N TYR A 238 22.02 -8.21 13.75
CA TYR A 238 23.03 -7.16 13.85
C TYR A 238 24.42 -7.70 13.51
N ARG A 239 24.83 -8.82 14.13
CA ARG A 239 26.11 -9.48 13.83
C ARG A 239 26.20 -9.94 12.38
N THR A 240 25.12 -10.52 11.84
CA THR A 240 25.07 -10.93 10.44
C THR A 240 25.21 -9.74 9.49
N ALA A 241 24.51 -8.63 9.76
CA ALA A 241 24.58 -7.40 8.97
C ALA A 241 26.02 -6.85 8.94
N GLN A 242 26.66 -6.73 10.11
CA GLN A 242 28.03 -6.25 10.21
C GLN A 242 29.02 -7.13 9.45
N SER A 243 28.92 -8.46 9.62
CA SER A 243 29.80 -9.41 8.93
C SER A 243 29.69 -9.30 7.41
N GLN A 244 28.46 -9.23 6.88
CA GLN A 244 28.24 -9.09 5.44
C GLN A 244 28.69 -7.72 4.90
N MET A 245 28.50 -6.65 5.67
CA MET A 245 28.93 -5.29 5.32
C MET A 245 30.45 -5.21 5.17
N VAL A 246 31.21 -5.74 6.14
CA VAL A 246 32.68 -5.81 6.07
C VAL A 246 33.14 -6.65 4.87
N ALA A 247 32.51 -7.81 4.63
CA ALA A 247 32.83 -8.65 3.48
C ALA A 247 32.57 -7.94 2.14
N LEU A 248 31.53 -7.10 2.06
CA LEU A 248 31.23 -6.29 0.89
C LEU A 248 32.24 -5.17 0.66
N GLU A 249 32.68 -4.49 1.71
CA GLU A 249 33.72 -3.46 1.66
C GLU A 249 35.05 -4.04 1.17
N GLN A 250 35.50 -5.16 1.74
CA GLN A 250 36.71 -5.87 1.30
C GLN A 250 36.62 -6.30 -0.18
N ARG A 251 35.46 -6.78 -0.62
CA ARG A 251 35.22 -7.12 -2.04
C ARG A 251 35.28 -5.89 -2.94
N ARG A 252 34.75 -4.73 -2.50
CA ARG A 252 34.81 -3.46 -3.25
C ARG A 252 36.24 -2.96 -3.37
N GLU A 253 37.01 -3.01 -2.29
CA GLU A 253 38.43 -2.62 -2.28
C GLU A 253 39.25 -3.51 -3.23
N THR A 254 39.09 -4.84 -3.12
CA THR A 254 39.76 -5.80 -4.02
C THR A 254 39.40 -5.56 -5.48
N ARG A 255 38.13 -5.24 -5.78
CA ARG A 255 37.67 -4.92 -7.14
C ARG A 255 38.23 -3.59 -7.65
N SER A 256 38.33 -2.58 -6.79
CA SER A 256 38.92 -1.28 -7.10
C SER A 256 40.41 -1.41 -7.43
N GLN A 257 41.14 -2.26 -6.70
CA GLN A 257 42.55 -2.57 -6.97
C GLN A 257 42.75 -3.36 -8.27
N ARG A 258 41.78 -4.19 -8.67
CA ARG A 258 41.85 -5.01 -9.90
C ARG A 258 41.36 -4.31 -11.17
N GLN A 259 40.53 -3.26 -11.07
CA GLN A 259 40.10 -2.52 -12.25
C GLN A 259 41.20 -1.56 -12.69
N PRO A 260 41.73 -1.67 -13.93
CA PRO A 260 42.64 -0.65 -14.44
C PRO A 260 41.90 0.69 -14.41
N ARG A 261 42.54 1.70 -13.81
CA ARG A 261 42.03 3.08 -13.75
C ARG A 261 41.58 3.43 -15.16
N LYS A 262 40.30 3.75 -15.38
CA LYS A 262 39.82 4.25 -16.69
C LYS A 262 40.70 5.43 -17.05
N LEU A 263 41.65 5.22 -17.97
CA LEU A 263 42.49 6.26 -18.51
C LEU A 263 41.55 7.24 -19.19
N ARG A 264 41.34 8.41 -18.57
CA ARG A 264 40.74 9.52 -19.30
C ARG A 264 41.79 9.95 -20.32
N SER A 265 41.41 9.98 -21.59
CA SER A 265 42.24 10.57 -22.63
C SER A 265 42.63 11.98 -22.20
N GLU A 266 43.93 12.32 -22.22
CA GLU A 266 44.35 13.68 -21.95
C GLU A 266 43.76 14.63 -22.99
N PRO A 267 43.37 15.87 -22.65
CA PRO A 267 42.74 16.81 -23.58
C PRO A 267 43.51 17.02 -24.89
N ARG A 268 44.84 16.86 -24.86
CA ARG A 268 45.73 17.03 -26.03
C ARG A 268 45.79 15.83 -26.97
N SER A 269 45.40 14.64 -26.50
CA SER A 269 45.52 13.40 -27.28
C SER A 269 44.53 13.28 -28.45
N HIS A 270 43.47 14.10 -28.45
CA HIS A 270 42.39 14.04 -29.43
C HIS A 270 41.92 15.44 -29.90
N ALA A 271 42.84 16.40 -30.03
CA ALA A 271 42.52 17.78 -30.45
C ALA A 271 41.81 17.88 -31.83
N LYS A 272 41.84 16.81 -32.64
CA LYS A 272 41.17 16.72 -33.95
C LYS A 272 39.80 16.02 -33.91
N VAL A 273 39.33 15.55 -32.76
CA VAL A 273 38.02 14.87 -32.65
C VAL A 273 36.94 15.93 -32.48
N ALA A 274 36.17 16.17 -33.55
CA ALA A 274 35.09 17.16 -33.57
C ALA A 274 33.80 16.70 -32.86
N TYR A 275 33.60 15.39 -32.70
CA TYR A 275 32.43 14.79 -32.05
C TYR A 275 32.72 13.35 -31.60
N ALA A 276 32.16 12.96 -30.45
CA ALA A 276 32.22 11.58 -29.93
C ALA A 276 30.89 10.87 -30.19
N VAL A 277 30.91 9.78 -30.93
CA VAL A 277 29.74 8.92 -31.13
C VAL A 277 29.76 7.86 -30.02
N GLY A 278 28.67 7.76 -29.25
CA GLY A 278 28.58 6.87 -28.09
C GLY A 278 28.87 5.39 -28.40
N MET A 279 29.27 4.63 -27.38
CA MET A 279 29.59 3.21 -27.53
C MET A 279 28.39 2.39 -28.02
N ILE A 280 28.57 1.65 -29.11
CA ILE A 280 27.60 0.63 -29.57
C ILE A 280 27.87 -0.65 -28.76
N MET A 281 27.00 -0.94 -27.79
CA MET A 281 27.02 -2.24 -27.09
C MET A 281 26.38 -3.31 -27.97
N ARG A 282 27.18 -4.27 -28.43
CA ARG A 282 26.67 -5.52 -28.98
C ARG A 282 26.46 -6.50 -27.84
N HIS A 283 25.20 -6.77 -27.50
CA HIS A 283 24.87 -7.92 -26.66
C HIS A 283 25.18 -9.20 -27.45
N LYS A 284 25.94 -10.13 -26.84
CA LYS A 284 26.05 -11.49 -27.35
C LYS A 284 24.65 -12.11 -27.30
N LYS A 285 24.19 -12.62 -28.45
CA LYS A 285 23.01 -13.48 -28.53
C LYS A 285 23.28 -14.79 -27.82
#